data_AF-A0AAD4X503-F1
#
_entry.id   AF-A0AAD4X503-F1
#
_cell.length_a   1.000
_cell.length_b   1.000
_cell.length_c   1.000
_cell.angle_alpha   90.00
_cell.angle_beta   90.00
_cell.angle_gamma   90.00
#
_symmetry.space_group_name_H-M   'P 1'
#
loop_
_entity.id
_entity.type
_entity.pdbx_description
1 polymer ?
#
loop_
_entity_poly.entity_id
_entity_poly.type
_entity_poly.pdbx_seq_one_letter_code
_entity_poly.pdbx_strand_id
1 'polypeptide(L)'
;MDLICCSHDGIPEAKHFSLAIIFAFALVPARFLSYTFLYQRLAIWLVSDGMIPLKVTKSKKAIIAKCSESMWKLTHYVPAQAWVISILYQESWAVGTNEYFEGWPNQELKLPFTLVYMCQCGFYLYSITALLTWETRRKDFAVMMTHHFITVLLLGFSYFTRYSAKVFKYSNNELGASVFFGFFSISWFTLRLVYFPFWVIKSTSYDLIEVLKRSEGDHTFLYYFVNSMLLTLLTFHIYWWMLICSMITRQLRNKGKVGEDVRSDSDDDD
;
A
#
# COMPACT_ATOMS: atom_id res chain seq x y z
N MET A 1 33.05 -3.67 0.77
CA MET A 1 31.59 -3.91 0.71
C MET A 1 31.10 -3.76 2.15
N ASP A 2 31.45 -2.63 2.78
CA ASP A 2 31.58 -2.50 4.24
C ASP A 2 31.25 -1.07 4.70
N LEU A 3 30.13 -0.52 4.20
CA LEU A 3 29.66 0.82 4.60
C LEU A 3 28.22 0.79 5.16
N ILE A 4 27.69 -0.40 5.40
CA ILE A 4 26.33 -0.61 5.92
C ILE A 4 26.41 -1.60 7.08
N CYS A 5 27.15 -1.26 8.13
CA CYS A 5 27.10 -2.02 9.37
C CYS A 5 26.93 -1.05 10.54
N CYS A 6 25.81 -1.20 11.23
CA CYS A 6 25.44 -0.59 12.51
C CYS A 6 25.34 0.94 12.58
N SER A 7 24.14 1.47 12.29
CA SER A 7 23.66 2.67 12.99
C SER A 7 22.83 2.23 14.20
N HIS A 8 23.44 2.29 15.37
CA HIS A 8 22.85 1.89 16.66
C HIS A 8 21.82 2.91 17.19
N ASP A 9 21.61 4.02 16.48
CA ASP A 9 20.69 5.07 16.86
C ASP A 9 19.59 5.18 15.82
N GLY A 10 18.39 4.72 16.16
CA GLY A 10 17.20 4.80 15.32
C GLY A 10 16.68 6.23 15.08
N ILE A 11 17.56 7.18 14.76
CA ILE A 11 17.31 8.55 14.29
C ILE A 11 17.08 8.48 12.77
N PRO A 12 16.09 9.20 12.20
CA PRO A 12 15.91 9.22 10.76
C PRO A 12 17.03 10.08 10.17
N GLU A 13 18.12 9.46 9.74
CA GLU A 13 19.10 10.18 8.95
C GLU A 13 18.43 10.63 7.65
N ALA A 14 18.59 11.90 7.26
CA ALA A 14 18.09 12.45 5.99
C ALA A 14 18.47 11.57 4.78
N LYS A 15 19.55 10.77 4.92
CA LYS A 15 20.00 9.75 3.97
C LYS A 15 18.91 8.72 3.61
N HIS A 16 18.01 8.37 4.52
CA HIS A 16 16.92 7.42 4.24
C HIS A 16 15.86 8.01 3.28
N PHE A 17 15.53 9.28 3.44
CA PHE A 17 14.67 9.98 2.48
C PHE A 17 15.37 10.20 1.14
N SER A 18 16.68 10.48 1.15
CA SER A 18 17.48 10.54 -0.08
C SER A 18 17.43 9.24 -0.86
N LEU A 19 17.40 8.07 -0.18
CA LEU A 19 17.27 6.78 -0.83
C LEU A 19 15.93 6.64 -1.58
N ALA A 20 14.81 7.06 -0.98
CA ALA A 20 13.51 7.04 -1.65
C ALA A 20 13.49 7.93 -2.91
N ILE A 21 14.12 9.11 -2.83
CA ILE A 21 14.26 10.05 -3.95
C ILE A 21 15.15 9.44 -5.05
N ILE A 22 16.34 8.95 -4.70
CA ILE A 22 17.26 8.30 -5.65
C ILE A 22 16.57 7.13 -6.35
N PHE A 23 15.85 6.30 -5.60
CA PHE A 23 15.08 5.18 -6.14
C PHE A 23 14.00 5.66 -7.11
N ALA A 24 13.22 6.69 -6.75
CA ALA A 24 12.21 7.27 -7.64
C ALA A 24 12.82 7.78 -8.96
N PHE A 25 13.97 8.44 -8.90
CA PHE A 25 14.68 8.90 -10.09
C PHE A 25 15.26 7.75 -10.92
N ALA A 26 15.78 6.70 -10.28
CA ALA A 26 16.33 5.53 -10.96
C ALA A 26 15.26 4.73 -11.73
N LEU A 27 14.00 4.76 -11.28
CA LEU A 27 12.88 4.11 -11.96
C LEU A 27 12.55 4.74 -13.33
N VAL A 28 12.89 6.01 -13.55
CA VAL A 28 12.64 6.71 -14.82
C VAL A 28 13.48 6.13 -15.99
N PRO A 29 14.83 6.10 -15.93
CA PRO A 29 15.62 5.46 -16.98
C PRO A 29 15.37 3.96 -17.05
N ALA A 30 15.12 3.29 -15.92
CA ALA A 30 14.75 1.87 -15.92
C ALA A 30 13.48 1.61 -16.76
N ARG A 31 12.44 2.44 -16.61
CA ARG A 31 11.22 2.36 -17.43
C ARG A 31 11.53 2.51 -18.90
N PHE A 32 12.33 3.51 -19.24
CA PHE A 32 12.68 3.81 -20.63
C PHE A 32 13.45 2.66 -21.29
N LEU A 33 14.46 2.12 -20.59
CA LEU A 33 15.26 1.00 -21.08
C LEU A 33 14.42 -0.27 -21.22
N SER A 34 13.64 -0.64 -20.20
CA SER A 34 12.78 -1.83 -20.24
C SER A 34 11.71 -1.70 -21.33
N TYR A 35 11.14 -0.51 -21.53
CA TYR A 35 10.19 -0.26 -22.61
C TYR A 35 10.84 -0.47 -23.99
N THR A 36 11.99 0.17 -24.22
CA THR A 36 12.67 0.19 -25.53
C THR A 36 13.19 -1.19 -25.93
N PHE A 37 13.80 -1.92 -24.99
CA PHE A 37 14.48 -3.18 -25.30
C PHE A 37 13.60 -4.41 -25.14
N LEU A 38 12.66 -4.39 -24.20
CA LEU A 38 11.92 -5.60 -23.80
C LEU A 38 10.43 -5.48 -24.09
N TYR A 39 9.73 -4.55 -23.43
CA TYR A 39 8.27 -4.55 -23.43
C TYR A 39 7.67 -4.21 -24.78
N GLN A 40 8.24 -3.26 -25.53
CA GLN A 40 7.71 -2.93 -26.86
C GLN A 40 7.80 -4.14 -27.80
N ARG A 41 8.89 -4.91 -27.75
CA ARG A 41 9.08 -6.10 -28.58
C ARG A 41 8.10 -7.21 -28.19
N LEU A 42 7.97 -7.47 -26.89
CA LEU A 42 7.05 -8.47 -26.36
C LEU A 42 5.58 -8.10 -26.62
N ALA A 43 5.21 -6.83 -26.46
CA ALA A 43 3.87 -6.34 -26.73
C ALA A 43 3.53 -6.40 -28.23
N ILE A 44 4.49 -6.11 -29.12
CA ILE A 44 4.29 -6.33 -30.56
C ILE A 44 4.07 -7.82 -30.82
N TRP A 45 4.93 -8.68 -30.31
CA TRP A 45 4.84 -10.14 -30.48
C TRP A 45 3.49 -10.70 -29.99
N LEU A 46 3.03 -10.28 -28.81
CA LEU A 46 1.74 -10.68 -28.24
C LEU A 46 0.53 -10.18 -29.04
N VAL A 47 0.64 -9.02 -29.68
CA VAL A 47 -0.47 -8.37 -30.41
C VAL A 47 -0.43 -8.70 -31.92
N SER A 48 0.69 -9.22 -32.42
CA SER A 48 0.83 -9.65 -33.81
C SER A 48 0.25 -11.05 -33.99
N ASP A 49 -0.94 -11.11 -34.59
CA ASP A 49 -1.51 -12.34 -35.10
C ASP A 49 -0.65 -12.82 -36.30
N GLY A 50 -0.21 -14.08 -36.25
CA GLY A 50 1.01 -14.57 -36.90
C GLY A 50 1.05 -14.64 -38.44
N MET A 51 0.17 -13.97 -39.18
CA MET A 51 0.02 -14.24 -40.62
C MET A 51 -0.16 -13.06 -41.57
N ILE A 52 -0.15 -11.78 -41.14
CA ILE A 52 -0.28 -10.67 -42.11
C ILE A 52 0.72 -9.55 -41.77
N PRO A 53 1.59 -9.11 -42.72
CA PRO A 53 2.42 -7.94 -42.54
C PRO A 53 1.51 -6.70 -42.53
N LEU A 54 1.08 -6.31 -41.33
CA LEU A 54 -0.02 -5.36 -41.14
C LEU A 54 0.49 -3.93 -40.98
N LYS A 55 -0.08 -3.04 -41.79
CA LYS A 55 -0.07 -1.58 -41.61
C LYS A 55 -0.40 -1.26 -40.14
N VAL A 56 0.56 -0.74 -39.38
CA VAL A 56 0.40 -0.47 -37.95
C VAL A 56 -0.61 0.67 -37.76
N THR A 57 -1.87 0.32 -37.54
CA THR A 57 -2.97 1.26 -37.31
C THR A 57 -2.81 1.96 -35.96
N LYS A 58 -3.40 3.16 -35.82
CA LYS A 58 -3.39 3.95 -34.57
C LYS A 58 -3.94 3.17 -33.37
N SER A 59 -4.94 2.30 -33.59
CA SER A 59 -5.51 1.43 -32.56
C SER A 59 -4.51 0.38 -32.06
N LYS A 60 -3.78 -0.29 -32.96
CA LYS A 60 -2.76 -1.27 -32.59
C LYS A 60 -1.60 -0.62 -31.81
N LYS A 61 -1.16 0.58 -32.19
CA LYS A 61 -0.15 1.34 -31.41
C LYS A 61 -0.61 1.60 -29.98
N ALA A 62 -1.88 1.96 -29.79
CA ALA A 62 -2.44 2.20 -28.47
C ALA A 62 -2.53 0.92 -27.63
N ILE A 63 -2.84 -0.22 -28.25
CA ILE A 63 -2.86 -1.54 -27.57
C ILE A 63 -1.45 -1.94 -27.15
N ILE A 64 -0.46 -1.80 -28.03
CA ILE A 64 0.96 -2.09 -27.72
C ILE A 64 1.42 -1.23 -26.55
N ALA A 65 1.13 0.08 -26.56
CA ALA A 65 1.51 0.98 -25.48
C ALA A 65 0.88 0.56 -24.13
N LYS A 66 -0.41 0.21 -24.12
CA LYS A 66 -1.12 -0.27 -22.91
C LYS A 66 -0.59 -1.61 -22.41
N CYS A 67 -0.25 -2.52 -23.31
CA CYS A 67 0.36 -3.81 -22.99
C CYS A 67 1.73 -3.59 -22.33
N SER A 68 2.61 -2.80 -22.96
CA SER A 68 3.92 -2.46 -22.40
C SER A 68 3.84 -1.75 -21.04
N GLU A 69 2.87 -0.86 -20.86
CA GLU A 69 2.61 -0.19 -19.57
C GLU A 69 2.23 -1.21 -18.48
N SER A 70 1.41 -2.20 -18.83
CA SER A 70 0.98 -3.24 -17.89
C SER A 70 2.13 -4.18 -17.52
N MET A 71 3.00 -4.51 -18.48
CA MET A 71 4.20 -5.33 -18.23
C MET A 71 5.19 -4.63 -17.29
N TRP A 72 5.42 -3.33 -17.47
CA TRP A 72 6.23 -2.52 -16.55
C TRP A 72 5.71 -2.58 -15.11
N LYS A 73 4.39 -2.35 -14.94
CA LYS A 73 3.74 -2.44 -13.63
C LYS A 73 3.93 -3.82 -13.01
N LEU A 74 3.72 -4.89 -13.79
CA LEU A 74 3.88 -6.27 -13.33
C LEU A 74 5.32 -6.56 -12.86
N THR A 75 6.33 -6.14 -13.62
CA THR A 75 7.75 -6.32 -13.28
C THR A 75 8.14 -5.64 -11.97
N HIS A 76 7.38 -4.66 -11.49
CA HIS A 76 7.64 -4.00 -10.22
C HIS A 76 6.81 -4.56 -9.08
N TYR A 77 5.51 -4.72 -9.29
CA TYR A 77 4.61 -5.17 -8.22
C TYR A 77 4.91 -6.60 -7.79
N VAL A 78 5.23 -7.52 -8.71
CA VAL A 78 5.46 -8.93 -8.34
C VAL A 78 6.72 -9.10 -7.49
N PRO A 79 7.90 -8.59 -7.87
CA PRO A 79 9.09 -8.70 -7.03
C PRO A 79 8.97 -7.92 -5.72
N ALA A 80 8.36 -6.73 -5.74
CA ALA A 80 8.13 -5.95 -4.51
C ALA A 80 7.24 -6.72 -3.53
N GLN A 81 6.14 -7.29 -4.01
CA GLN A 81 5.23 -8.09 -3.19
C GLN A 81 5.92 -9.36 -2.66
N ALA A 82 6.68 -10.06 -3.50
CA ALA A 82 7.44 -11.23 -3.08
C ALA A 82 8.49 -10.88 -2.01
N TRP A 83 9.16 -9.74 -2.14
CA TRP A 83 10.14 -9.27 -1.17
C TRP A 83 9.50 -8.92 0.18
N VAL A 84 8.38 -8.18 0.17
CA VAL A 84 7.59 -7.87 1.38
C VAL A 84 7.15 -9.16 2.07
N ILE A 85 6.58 -10.10 1.32
CA ILE A 85 6.13 -11.39 1.85
C ILE A 85 7.32 -12.18 2.44
N SER A 86 8.47 -12.18 1.77
CA SER A 86 9.67 -12.88 2.23
C SER A 86 10.19 -12.32 3.55
N ILE A 87 10.17 -10.99 3.71
CA ILE A 87 10.54 -10.32 4.96
C ILE A 87 9.50 -10.63 6.05
N LEU A 88 8.20 -10.59 5.73
CA LEU A 88 7.14 -10.89 6.68
C LEU A 88 7.20 -12.34 7.19
N TYR A 89 7.52 -13.32 6.34
CA TYR A 89 7.65 -14.72 6.75
C TYR A 89 8.76 -14.96 7.78
N GLN A 90 9.75 -14.05 7.89
CA GLN A 90 10.82 -14.15 8.87
C GLN A 90 10.42 -13.61 10.24
N GLU A 91 9.27 -12.95 10.33
CA GLU A 91 8.82 -12.32 11.56
C GLU A 91 7.69 -13.14 12.21
N SER A 92 7.89 -13.50 13.47
CA SER A 92 6.89 -14.18 14.30
C SER A 92 5.59 -13.37 14.40
N TRP A 93 5.72 -12.04 14.52
CA TRP A 93 4.59 -11.13 14.56
C TRP A 93 3.72 -11.22 13.30
N ALA A 94 4.26 -11.54 12.12
CA ALA A 94 3.45 -11.59 10.89
C ALA A 94 2.31 -12.61 10.95
N VAL A 95 2.43 -13.64 11.79
CA VAL A 95 1.40 -14.66 12.04
C VAL A 95 0.71 -14.45 13.39
N GLY A 96 1.48 -14.06 14.42
CA GLY A 96 0.98 -13.82 15.78
C GLY A 96 0.61 -12.36 16.02
N THR A 97 -0.68 -12.05 16.11
CA THR A 97 -1.13 -10.67 16.35
C THR A 97 -0.66 -10.10 17.69
N ASN A 98 -0.31 -10.94 18.66
CA ASN A 98 0.07 -10.54 20.02
C ASN A 98 1.37 -9.72 20.05
N GLU A 99 2.23 -9.88 19.04
CA GLU A 99 3.56 -9.27 18.99
C GLU A 99 3.60 -7.93 18.22
N TYR A 100 2.52 -7.50 17.53
CA TYR A 100 2.60 -6.27 16.71
C TYR A 100 2.93 -4.99 17.50
N PHE A 101 2.62 -4.95 18.80
CA PHE A 101 2.86 -3.79 19.66
C PHE A 101 3.98 -4.01 20.67
N GLU A 102 4.67 -5.15 20.58
CA GLU A 102 5.82 -5.43 21.43
C GLU A 102 6.91 -4.38 21.17
N GLY A 103 7.42 -3.76 22.24
CA GLY A 103 8.39 -2.65 22.15
C GLY A 103 7.79 -1.29 21.77
N TRP A 104 6.47 -1.13 21.65
CA TRP A 104 5.84 0.19 21.44
C TRP A 104 6.08 1.13 22.63
N PRO A 105 6.32 2.45 22.43
CA PRO A 105 6.43 3.18 21.15
C PRO A 105 7.85 3.14 20.53
N ASN A 106 8.79 2.45 21.16
CA ASN A 106 10.21 2.47 20.80
C ASN A 106 10.62 1.36 19.81
N GLN A 107 9.68 0.83 19.02
CA GLN A 107 9.92 -0.27 18.10
C GLN A 107 11.07 0.04 17.15
N GLU A 108 12.10 -0.82 17.19
CA GLU A 108 13.23 -0.73 16.29
C GLU A 108 12.81 -1.25 14.92
N LEU A 109 12.75 -0.34 13.94
CA LEU A 109 12.47 -0.72 12.57
C LEU A 109 13.72 -1.38 11.99
N LYS A 110 13.71 -2.72 11.87
CA LYS A 110 14.82 -3.44 11.25
C LYS A 110 15.12 -2.89 9.86
N LEU A 111 16.38 -2.94 9.46
CA LEU A 111 16.85 -2.42 8.17
C LEU A 111 16.00 -2.89 6.96
N PRO A 112 15.60 -4.18 6.84
CA PRO A 112 14.79 -4.64 5.72
C PRO A 112 13.45 -3.90 5.59
N PHE A 113 12.76 -3.65 6.72
CA PHE A 113 11.51 -2.89 6.73
C PHE A 113 11.73 -1.44 6.34
N THR A 114 12.82 -0.82 6.82
CA THR A 114 13.18 0.54 6.43
C THR A 114 13.40 0.64 4.92
N LEU A 115 14.14 -0.31 4.32
CA LEU A 115 14.40 -0.33 2.88
C LEU A 115 13.11 -0.52 2.07
N VAL A 116 12.25 -1.48 2.45
CA VAL A 116 10.93 -1.66 1.82
C VAL A 116 10.12 -0.38 1.87
N TYR A 117 10.09 0.28 3.03
CA TYR A 117 9.33 1.52 3.21
C TYR A 117 9.84 2.64 2.29
N MET A 118 11.16 2.79 2.15
CA MET A 118 11.77 3.80 1.28
C MET A 118 11.59 3.46 -0.19
N CYS A 119 11.71 2.19 -0.58
CA CYS A 119 11.45 1.74 -1.95
C CYS A 119 9.98 1.93 -2.34
N GLN A 120 9.04 1.61 -1.43
CA GLN A 120 7.61 1.80 -1.65
C GLN A 120 7.27 3.30 -1.77
N CYS A 121 7.83 4.14 -0.89
CA CYS A 121 7.70 5.59 -0.97
C CYS A 121 8.25 6.14 -2.30
N GLY A 122 9.46 5.72 -2.69
CA GLY A 122 10.08 6.10 -3.95
C GLY A 122 9.26 5.66 -5.17
N PHE A 123 8.69 4.45 -5.15
CA PHE A 123 7.81 3.97 -6.20
C PHE A 123 6.52 4.79 -6.33
N TYR A 124 5.88 5.16 -5.21
CA TYR A 124 4.69 6.01 -5.25
C TYR A 124 5.00 7.44 -5.71
N LEU A 125 6.14 7.99 -5.30
CA LEU A 125 6.64 9.29 -5.80
C LEU A 125 6.89 9.26 -7.31
N TYR A 126 7.57 8.22 -7.80
CA TYR A 126 7.74 7.97 -9.23
C TYR A 126 6.39 7.78 -9.95
N SER A 127 5.45 7.08 -9.34
CA SER A 127 4.15 6.82 -9.96
C SER A 127 3.33 8.10 -10.11
N ILE A 128 3.47 9.08 -9.20
CA ILE A 128 2.86 10.41 -9.37
C ILE A 128 3.41 11.11 -10.62
N THR A 129 4.74 11.14 -10.80
CA THR A 129 5.35 11.79 -11.96
C THR A 129 5.04 11.05 -13.25
N ALA A 130 5.00 9.71 -13.21
CA ALA A 130 4.61 8.87 -14.33
C ALA A 130 3.13 9.07 -14.71
N LEU A 131 2.21 9.18 -13.74
CA LEU A 131 0.81 9.48 -13.98
C LEU A 131 0.62 10.85 -14.64
N LEU A 132 1.44 11.84 -14.27
CA LEU A 132 1.37 13.18 -14.85
C LEU A 132 1.93 13.29 -16.26
N THR A 133 2.98 12.52 -16.59
CA THR A 133 3.77 12.74 -17.82
C THR A 133 3.78 11.58 -18.82
N TRP A 134 3.69 10.33 -18.36
CA TRP A 134 3.89 9.13 -19.20
C TRP A 134 2.66 8.24 -19.34
N GLU A 135 1.77 8.25 -18.35
CA GLU A 135 0.64 7.33 -18.31
C GLU A 135 -0.55 7.87 -19.11
N THR A 136 -1.22 6.95 -19.82
CA THR A 136 -2.41 7.32 -20.58
C THR A 136 -3.52 7.72 -19.60
N ARG A 137 -4.04 8.95 -19.73
CA ARG A 137 -5.11 9.44 -18.84
C ARG A 137 -6.40 8.64 -19.07
N ARG A 138 -6.84 7.92 -18.04
CA ARG A 138 -8.08 7.13 -18.02
C ARG A 138 -9.16 7.84 -17.20
N LYS A 139 -10.40 7.36 -17.26
CA LYS A 139 -11.56 7.99 -16.58
C LYS A 139 -11.43 8.00 -15.05
N ASP A 140 -10.63 7.10 -14.50
CA ASP A 140 -10.30 6.91 -13.08
C ASP A 140 -9.03 7.67 -12.63
N PHE A 141 -8.45 8.53 -13.49
CA PHE A 141 -7.19 9.23 -13.20
C PHE A 141 -7.20 10.00 -11.87
N ALA A 142 -8.28 10.74 -11.57
CA ALA A 142 -8.35 11.55 -10.36
C ALA A 142 -8.33 10.66 -9.10
N VAL A 143 -9.06 9.55 -9.13
CA VAL A 143 -9.13 8.59 -8.02
C VAL A 143 -7.74 7.96 -7.80
N MET A 144 -7.07 7.54 -8.87
CA MET A 144 -5.73 6.96 -8.79
C MET A 144 -4.69 7.98 -8.28
N MET A 145 -4.75 9.24 -8.73
CA MET A 145 -3.86 10.29 -8.25
C MET A 145 -4.06 10.59 -6.76
N THR A 146 -5.31 10.73 -6.31
CA THR A 146 -5.65 10.92 -4.90
C THR A 146 -5.16 9.76 -4.05
N HIS A 147 -5.33 8.51 -4.52
CA HIS A 147 -4.80 7.34 -3.82
C HIS A 147 -3.28 7.42 -3.63
N HIS A 148 -2.51 7.75 -4.67
CA HIS A 148 -1.05 7.85 -4.57
C HIS A 148 -0.61 8.93 -3.59
N PHE A 149 -1.29 10.09 -3.62
CA PHE A 149 -1.00 11.18 -2.70
C PHE A 149 -1.29 10.80 -1.25
N ILE A 150 -2.46 10.20 -0.99
CA ILE A 150 -2.84 9.71 0.34
C ILE A 150 -1.85 8.65 0.83
N THR A 151 -1.43 7.71 -0.03
CA THR A 151 -0.49 6.66 0.36
C THR A 151 0.89 7.22 0.71
N VAL A 152 1.42 8.19 -0.04
CA VAL A 152 2.68 8.88 0.31
C VAL A 152 2.54 9.63 1.64
N LEU A 153 1.41 10.31 1.86
CA LEU A 153 1.14 10.99 3.12
C LEU A 153 1.03 10.02 4.29
N LEU A 154 0.32 8.89 4.13
CA LEU A 154 0.20 7.87 5.17
C LEU A 154 1.55 7.22 5.47
N LEU A 155 2.35 6.93 4.45
CA LEU A 155 3.70 6.40 4.63
C LEU A 155 4.56 7.41 5.41
N GLY A 156 4.58 8.66 4.98
CA GLY A 156 5.30 9.75 5.65
C GLY A 156 4.81 9.97 7.09
N PHE A 157 3.50 9.93 7.32
CA PHE A 157 2.88 10.09 8.63
C PHE A 157 3.19 8.92 9.56
N SER A 158 3.13 7.66 9.11
CA SER A 158 3.51 6.50 9.92
C SER A 158 5.01 6.53 10.28
N TYR A 159 5.86 6.96 9.34
CA TYR A 159 7.28 7.19 9.63
C TYR A 159 7.45 8.32 10.65
N PHE A 160 6.77 9.46 10.47
CA PHE A 160 6.85 10.64 11.35
C PHE A 160 6.26 10.38 12.74
N THR A 161 5.10 9.76 12.86
CA THR A 161 4.46 9.44 14.14
C THR A 161 5.27 8.48 14.98
N ARG A 162 6.06 7.57 14.39
CA ARG A 162 7.07 6.80 15.13
C ARG A 162 8.07 7.73 15.83
N TYR A 163 8.52 8.77 15.14
CA TYR A 163 9.43 9.77 15.71
C TYR A 163 8.73 10.72 16.67
N SER A 164 7.52 11.18 16.34
CA SER A 164 6.73 12.01 17.24
C SER A 164 6.43 11.24 18.52
N ALA A 165 6.13 9.94 18.48
CA ALA A 165 5.95 9.12 19.67
C ALA A 165 7.24 9.04 20.51
N LYS A 166 8.41 8.90 19.88
CA LYS A 166 9.72 9.03 20.58
C LYS A 166 9.91 10.42 21.19
N VAL A 167 9.64 11.49 20.45
CA VAL A 167 9.80 12.89 20.90
C VAL A 167 8.78 13.26 21.99
N PHE A 168 7.54 12.81 21.88
CA PHE A 168 6.47 13.03 22.86
C PHE A 168 6.69 12.24 24.15
N LYS A 169 7.36 11.07 24.09
CA LYS A 169 7.84 10.34 25.28
C LYS A 169 8.91 11.13 26.04
N TYR A 170 9.76 11.90 25.36
CA TYR A 170 10.70 12.84 26.02
C TYR A 170 10.07 14.19 26.41
N SER A 171 8.93 14.55 25.81
CA SER A 171 8.22 15.81 26.06
C SER A 171 7.06 15.67 27.06
N ASN A 172 6.81 14.48 27.61
CA ASN A 172 5.75 14.19 28.58
C ASN A 172 4.35 14.70 28.15
N ASN A 173 4.04 14.65 26.84
CA ASN A 173 2.82 15.22 26.28
C ASN A 173 1.94 14.13 25.63
N GLU A 174 1.22 13.41 26.49
CA GLU A 174 0.27 12.33 26.17
C GLU A 174 -0.93 12.81 25.33
N LEU A 175 -1.19 14.12 25.35
CA LEU A 175 -2.32 14.74 24.65
C LEU A 175 -2.12 14.72 23.12
N GLY A 176 -0.89 14.90 22.65
CA GLY A 176 -0.57 14.84 21.22
C GLY A 176 -0.86 13.46 20.61
N ALA A 177 -0.43 12.39 21.27
CA ALA A 177 -0.64 11.02 20.80
C ALA A 177 -2.15 10.66 20.73
N SER A 178 -2.92 11.08 21.72
CA SER A 178 -4.37 10.85 21.77
C SER A 178 -5.13 11.55 20.64
N VAL A 179 -4.74 12.78 20.30
CA VAL A 179 -5.34 13.54 19.19
C VAL A 179 -5.07 12.87 17.84
N PHE A 180 -3.83 12.45 17.58
CA PHE A 180 -3.49 11.76 16.33
C PHE A 180 -4.19 10.41 16.20
N PHE A 181 -4.31 9.66 17.31
CA PHE A 181 -5.06 8.42 17.33
C PHE A 181 -6.56 8.64 17.03
N GLY A 182 -7.14 9.73 17.55
CA GLY A 182 -8.51 10.14 17.23
C GLY A 182 -8.72 10.37 15.73
N PHE A 183 -7.86 11.18 15.09
CA PHE A 183 -7.95 11.43 13.64
C PHE A 183 -7.81 10.14 12.81
N PHE A 184 -6.89 9.26 13.20
CA PHE A 184 -6.72 7.96 12.57
C PHE A 184 -8.00 7.13 12.65
N SER A 185 -8.64 7.06 13.83
CA SER A 185 -9.86 6.25 14.03
C SER A 185 -11.04 6.74 13.17
N ILE A 186 -11.25 8.06 13.10
CA ILE A 186 -12.33 8.66 12.29
C ILE A 186 -12.10 8.41 10.80
N SER A 187 -10.85 8.57 10.35
CA SER A 187 -10.45 8.30 8.97
C SER A 187 -10.69 6.83 8.61
N TRP A 188 -10.30 5.90 9.49
CA TRP A 188 -10.50 4.46 9.29
C TRP A 188 -11.97 4.10 9.14
N PHE A 189 -12.82 4.55 10.07
CA PHE A 189 -14.27 4.30 10.01
C PHE A 189 -14.87 4.77 8.70
N THR A 190 -14.60 6.04 8.35
CA THR A 190 -15.21 6.68 7.18
C THR A 190 -14.77 5.99 5.88
N LEU A 191 -13.49 5.73 5.71
CA LEU A 191 -12.97 5.18 4.46
C LEU A 191 -13.25 3.67 4.32
N ARG A 192 -13.16 2.90 5.41
CA ARG A 192 -13.18 1.44 5.35
C ARG A 192 -14.52 0.81 5.70
N LEU A 193 -15.32 1.42 6.57
CA LEU A 193 -16.65 0.91 6.94
C LEU A 193 -17.80 1.64 6.26
N VAL A 194 -17.59 2.88 5.82
CA VAL A 194 -18.62 3.62 5.08
C VAL A 194 -18.30 3.61 3.58
N TYR A 195 -17.19 4.20 3.15
CA TYR A 195 -16.93 4.35 1.72
C TYR A 195 -16.76 3.02 0.99
N PHE A 196 -15.98 2.09 1.56
CA PHE A 196 -15.68 0.81 0.94
C PHE A 196 -16.93 -0.06 0.64
N PRO A 197 -17.83 -0.38 1.59
CA PRO A 197 -19.00 -1.21 1.26
C PRO A 197 -20.03 -0.48 0.39
N PHE A 198 -20.35 0.78 0.70
CA PHE A 198 -21.47 1.46 0.05
C PHE A 198 -21.14 2.00 -1.34
N TRP A 199 -19.86 2.25 -1.67
CA TRP A 199 -19.45 2.70 -3.00
C TRP A 199 -18.68 1.63 -3.76
N VAL A 200 -17.64 1.04 -3.17
CA VAL A 200 -16.76 0.11 -3.89
C VAL A 200 -17.44 -1.23 -4.13
N ILE A 201 -17.93 -1.89 -3.08
CA ILE A 201 -18.62 -3.20 -3.23
C ILE A 201 -19.92 -3.05 -4.01
N LYS A 202 -20.68 -1.97 -3.75
CA LYS A 202 -21.90 -1.67 -4.52
C LYS A 202 -21.60 -1.53 -6.01
N SER A 203 -20.55 -0.81 -6.39
CA SER A 203 -20.20 -0.64 -7.81
C SER A 203 -19.78 -1.95 -8.47
N THR A 204 -19.01 -2.80 -7.78
CA THR A 204 -18.62 -4.12 -8.31
C THR A 204 -19.74 -5.15 -8.30
N SER A 205 -20.76 -4.97 -7.46
CA SER A 205 -21.91 -5.89 -7.39
C SER A 205 -23.02 -5.52 -8.38
N TYR A 206 -23.29 -4.23 -8.59
CA TYR A 206 -24.41 -3.79 -9.44
C TYR A 206 -23.95 -3.32 -10.81
N ASP A 207 -22.99 -2.38 -10.87
CA ASP A 207 -22.58 -1.77 -12.14
C ASP A 207 -21.80 -2.77 -13.01
N LEU A 208 -21.00 -3.65 -12.38
CA LEU A 208 -20.22 -4.67 -13.08
C LEU A 208 -21.11 -5.73 -13.74
N ILE A 209 -22.24 -6.12 -13.13
CA ILE A 209 -23.19 -7.08 -13.72
C ILE A 209 -23.76 -6.53 -15.02
N GLU A 210 -24.10 -5.24 -15.06
CA GLU A 210 -24.70 -4.62 -16.25
C GLU A 210 -23.70 -4.60 -17.42
N VAL A 211 -22.42 -4.34 -17.13
CA VAL A 211 -21.34 -4.40 -18.13
C VAL A 211 -21.07 -5.84 -18.59
N LEU A 212 -21.04 -6.81 -17.67
CA LEU A 212 -20.79 -8.21 -17.99
C LEU A 212 -21.93 -8.84 -18.79
N LYS A 213 -23.19 -8.46 -18.54
CA LYS A 213 -24.35 -8.90 -19.35
C LYS A 213 -24.30 -8.42 -20.80
N ARG A 214 -23.56 -7.35 -21.09
CA ARG A 214 -23.36 -6.81 -22.45
C ARG A 214 -22.14 -7.44 -23.15
N SER A 215 -21.31 -8.18 -22.42
CA SER A 215 -20.17 -8.93 -22.95
C SER A 215 -20.62 -10.31 -23.45
N GLU A 216 -20.18 -10.73 -24.63
CA GLU A 216 -20.52 -12.05 -25.23
C GLU A 216 -19.78 -13.24 -24.56
N GLY A 217 -19.17 -13.06 -23.38
CA GLY A 217 -18.38 -14.09 -22.69
C GLY A 217 -18.94 -14.48 -21.31
N ASP A 218 -18.81 -15.77 -20.94
CA ASP A 218 -19.18 -16.25 -19.60
C ASP A 218 -18.13 -15.81 -18.55
N HIS A 219 -18.37 -14.65 -17.95
CA HIS A 219 -17.53 -14.06 -16.91
C HIS A 219 -18.09 -14.26 -15.50
N THR A 220 -19.04 -15.19 -15.35
CA THR A 220 -19.74 -15.46 -14.10
C THR A 220 -18.78 -15.82 -12.97
N PHE A 221 -17.77 -16.64 -13.24
CA PHE A 221 -16.76 -17.03 -12.26
C PHE A 221 -15.97 -15.82 -11.71
N LEU A 222 -15.47 -14.95 -12.60
CA LEU A 222 -14.67 -13.78 -12.22
C LEU A 222 -15.49 -12.80 -11.37
N TYR A 223 -16.77 -12.61 -11.70
CA TYR A 223 -17.69 -11.79 -10.93
C TYR A 223 -17.81 -12.26 -9.48
N TYR A 224 -18.11 -13.55 -9.26
CA TYR A 224 -18.26 -14.10 -7.91
C TYR A 224 -16.94 -14.14 -7.16
N PHE A 225 -15.84 -14.49 -7.84
CA PHE A 225 -14.52 -14.52 -7.23
C PHE A 225 -14.11 -13.14 -6.68
N VAL A 226 -14.23 -12.09 -7.50
CA VAL A 226 -13.87 -10.72 -7.08
C VAL A 226 -14.77 -10.21 -5.95
N ASN A 227 -16.08 -10.37 -6.06
CA ASN A 227 -16.99 -9.90 -5.00
C ASN A 227 -16.81 -10.69 -3.70
N SER A 228 -16.50 -11.99 -3.76
CA SER A 228 -16.19 -12.79 -2.56
C SER A 228 -14.93 -12.27 -1.83
N MET A 229 -13.87 -11.94 -2.57
CA MET A 229 -12.64 -11.38 -2.00
C MET A 229 -12.87 -9.99 -1.37
N LEU A 230 -13.69 -9.15 -2.00
CA LEU A 230 -14.06 -7.84 -1.45
C LEU A 230 -14.89 -7.95 -0.18
N LEU A 231 -15.80 -8.92 -0.09
CA LEU A 231 -16.58 -9.19 1.12
C LEU A 231 -15.71 -9.73 2.25
N THR A 232 -14.79 -10.65 1.97
CA THR A 232 -13.80 -11.12 2.96
C THR A 232 -12.97 -9.94 3.50
N LEU A 233 -12.55 -9.03 2.63
CA LEU A 233 -11.80 -7.85 3.03
C LEU A 233 -12.63 -6.91 3.92
N LEU A 234 -13.94 -6.77 3.67
CA LEU A 234 -14.84 -6.02 4.54
C LEU A 234 -14.92 -6.64 5.95
N THR A 235 -14.99 -7.96 6.05
CA THR A 235 -14.99 -8.67 7.34
C THR A 235 -13.74 -8.32 8.16
N PHE A 236 -12.56 -8.30 7.53
CA PHE A 236 -11.33 -7.88 8.23
C PHE A 236 -11.35 -6.42 8.66
N HIS A 237 -11.90 -5.51 7.86
CA HIS A 237 -12.06 -4.11 8.26
C HIS A 237 -12.98 -3.95 9.49
N ILE A 238 -14.06 -4.73 9.57
CA ILE A 238 -14.97 -4.74 10.73
C ILE A 238 -14.23 -5.25 11.97
N TYR A 239 -13.47 -6.33 11.84
CA TYR A 239 -12.65 -6.85 12.95
C TYR A 239 -11.68 -5.81 13.50
N TRP A 240 -10.90 -5.16 12.63
CA TRP A 240 -9.97 -4.12 13.06
C TRP A 240 -10.65 -2.90 13.66
N TRP A 241 -11.86 -2.55 13.19
CA TRP A 241 -12.65 -1.50 13.82
C TRP A 241 -13.01 -1.82 15.27
N MET A 242 -13.40 -3.06 15.57
CA MET A 242 -13.67 -3.48 16.95
C MET A 242 -12.45 -3.29 17.86
N LEU A 243 -11.23 -3.60 17.37
CA LEU A 243 -9.99 -3.37 18.12
C LEU A 243 -9.73 -1.88 18.38
N ILE A 244 -9.96 -1.03 17.37
CA ILE A 244 -9.81 0.42 17.51
C ILE A 244 -10.81 0.97 18.54
N CYS A 245 -12.07 0.54 18.51
CA CYS A 245 -13.08 0.93 19.50
C CYS A 245 -12.72 0.45 20.92
N SER A 246 -12.17 -0.75 21.06
CA SER A 246 -11.71 -1.28 22.34
C SER A 246 -10.61 -0.40 22.94
N MET A 247 -9.62 -0.02 22.12
CA MET A 247 -8.54 0.89 22.52
C MET A 247 -9.07 2.28 22.93
N ILE A 248 -10.01 2.86 22.16
CA ILE A 248 -10.65 4.14 22.52
C ILE A 248 -11.37 4.04 23.87
N THR A 249 -12.13 2.96 24.10
CA THR A 249 -12.90 2.75 25.33
C THR A 249 -11.99 2.63 26.55
N ARG A 250 -10.84 1.94 26.43
CA ARG A 250 -9.83 1.88 27.50
C ARG A 250 -9.19 3.25 27.78
N GLN A 251 -8.83 4.01 26.75
CA GLN A 251 -8.26 5.36 26.91
C GLN A 251 -9.23 6.32 27.64
N LEU A 252 -10.52 6.24 27.32
CA LEU A 252 -11.57 7.01 27.99
C LEU A 252 -11.75 6.59 29.46
N ARG A 253 -11.69 5.28 29.75
CA ARG A 253 -11.82 4.76 31.12
C ARG A 253 -10.62 5.13 32.00
N ASN A 254 -9.42 5.21 31.43
CA ASN A 254 -8.18 5.51 32.14
C ASN A 254 -7.89 7.02 32.28
N LYS A 255 -8.90 7.89 32.08
CA LYS A 255 -8.78 9.37 32.12
C LYS A 255 -7.64 9.92 31.24
N GLY A 256 -7.42 9.31 30.07
CA GLY A 256 -6.38 9.75 29.13
C GLY A 256 -4.94 9.33 29.51
N LYS A 257 -4.75 8.57 30.59
CA LYS A 257 -3.49 7.85 30.81
C LYS A 257 -3.47 6.64 29.87
N VAL A 258 -2.44 6.57 29.04
CA VAL A 258 -2.17 5.43 28.15
C VAL A 258 -1.81 4.21 28.99
N GLY A 259 -2.83 3.53 29.53
CA GLY A 259 -2.70 2.32 30.35
C GLY A 259 -2.89 1.07 29.49
N GLU A 260 -1.95 0.13 29.67
CA GLU A 260 -1.70 -1.21 29.09
C GLU A 260 -2.62 -1.75 27.98
N ASP A 261 -1.97 -2.39 27.01
CA ASP A 261 -2.52 -2.98 25.79
C ASP A 261 -3.69 -3.96 26.09
N VAL A 262 -4.65 -4.06 25.17
CA VAL A 262 -5.79 -4.98 25.23
C VAL A 262 -5.37 -6.43 24.95
N ARG A 263 -4.13 -6.64 24.50
CA ARG A 263 -3.60 -7.96 24.11
C ARG A 263 -3.01 -8.80 25.24
N SER A 264 -2.87 -8.22 26.42
CA SER A 264 -2.53 -8.95 27.64
C SER A 264 -3.80 -9.16 28.45
N ASP A 265 -4.52 -10.24 28.16
CA ASP A 265 -5.35 -10.88 29.19
C ASP A 265 -4.42 -11.76 30.04
N SER A 266 -4.71 -11.75 31.33
CA SER A 266 -4.02 -12.37 32.46
C SER A 266 -3.71 -13.86 32.30
N ASP A 267 -2.43 -14.21 32.31
CA ASP A 267 -1.93 -15.55 32.70
C ASP A 267 -1.33 -15.49 34.11
N ASP A 268 -2.04 -14.86 35.05
CA ASP A 268 -1.75 -14.96 36.48
C ASP A 268 -3.08 -15.23 37.20
N ASP A 269 -3.47 -16.50 37.24
CA ASP A 269 -4.16 -17.13 38.38
C ASP A 269 -4.10 -18.67 38.19
N ASP A 270 -3.33 -19.30 39.08
CA ASP A 270 -2.95 -20.72 39.30
C ASP A 270 -1.73 -21.32 38.55
#